data_AF-A0A8K0THG6-F1
#
_entry.id   AF-A0A8K0THG6-F1
#
_cell.length_a   1.000
_cell.length_b   1.000
_cell.length_c   1.000
_cell.angle_alpha   90.00
_cell.angle_beta   90.00
_cell.angle_gamma   90.00
#
_symmetry.space_group_name_H-M   'P 1'
#
loop_
_entity.id
_entity.type
_entity.pdbx_description
1 polymer ?
#
loop_
_entity_poly.entity_id
_entity_poly.type
_entity_poly.pdbx_seq_one_letter_code
_entity_poly.pdbx_strand_id
1 'polypeptide(L)'
;MAAQAPTEALKELKVGDAAAPPNGKPAPNGDAADHDSDDSDDEADADAAAPGAAEGAAKKKKKKNKKKKKKKAAATSQSDPPRVPVSQLFTGKPYPVGEEVEYRDDNRYRTTDEEKRHLDNLNSDFLTDYREAAEIHRQVRGWAQKNIRPGQTLTEIAEGIEDGVRALTGHSGLEEGDALKGGMGFPCGLSLNHCAAHYTPNAGNKMVLGQEDVMKVDFGVHVNGRIVDSAFTLAFEPKYDNLLAAVKDATNAGIKEAGIDVRVGDIGGVIQEVMESYECEINGTTYPIKSIRNLNGHTIERYSIHGTKSVPIVKSNDTTKMEEGDVFAVETFGSTGNGYVRDDMEVSHYARRGDSSAPLRLDSAKKLLNVINKNFGTLPFCRRYLDRLGQEKYLLGLNNLVANGIVEAYPPLCDKKGSYTAQFEHTILIRPTVKEVISRGDDY
;
A
#
# COMPACT_ATOMS: atom_id res chain seq x y z
N MET A 1 -20.88 21.55 -23.97
CA MET A 1 -21.59 21.27 -22.69
C MET A 1 -20.98 19.99 -22.13
N ALA A 2 -20.62 19.95 -20.85
CA ALA A 2 -20.02 18.75 -20.25
C ALA A 2 -21.08 17.68 -19.99
N ALA A 3 -20.77 16.43 -20.32
CA ALA A 3 -21.63 15.29 -19.99
C ALA A 3 -21.42 14.90 -18.52
N GLN A 4 -22.50 14.71 -17.78
CA GLN A 4 -22.46 14.18 -16.41
C GLN A 4 -22.38 12.65 -16.46
N ALA A 5 -21.58 12.04 -15.59
CA ALA A 5 -21.55 10.59 -15.43
C ALA A 5 -22.91 10.09 -14.87
N PRO A 6 -23.54 9.05 -15.46
CA PRO A 6 -24.90 8.64 -15.10
C PRO A 6 -24.93 7.80 -13.81
N THR A 7 -25.10 8.46 -12.66
CA THR A 7 -25.17 7.83 -11.33
C THR A 7 -26.46 7.06 -11.04
N GLU A 8 -27.44 7.05 -11.94
CA GLU A 8 -28.71 6.32 -11.79
C GLU A 8 -28.57 4.79 -11.94
N ALA A 9 -27.61 4.31 -12.73
CA ALA A 9 -27.48 2.89 -13.08
C ALA A 9 -27.16 1.95 -11.88
N LEU A 10 -26.80 2.51 -10.72
CA LEU A 10 -26.50 1.76 -9.49
C LEU A 10 -27.73 1.57 -8.58
N LYS A 11 -28.90 2.11 -8.92
CA LYS A 11 -30.07 2.12 -8.01
C LYS A 11 -31.04 0.92 -8.10
N GLU A 12 -30.92 0.07 -9.12
CA GLU A 12 -31.93 -0.98 -9.36
C GLU A 12 -31.65 -2.35 -8.72
N LEU A 13 -30.50 -2.52 -8.04
CA LEU A 13 -30.20 -3.74 -7.28
C LEU A 13 -30.86 -3.73 -5.89
N LYS A 14 -32.17 -3.97 -5.84
CA LYS A 14 -32.89 -4.22 -4.59
C LYS A 14 -32.72 -5.67 -4.12
N VAL A 15 -32.14 -5.84 -2.93
CA VAL A 15 -32.20 -7.08 -2.15
C VAL A 15 -33.34 -6.96 -1.14
N GLY A 16 -34.18 -8.00 -1.01
CA GLY A 16 -35.36 -7.99 -0.15
C GLY A 16 -35.09 -8.34 1.32
N ASP A 17 -35.96 -7.88 2.21
CA ASP A 17 -35.87 -8.09 3.66
C ASP A 17 -36.00 -9.57 4.08
N ALA A 18 -35.31 -9.93 5.18
CA ALA A 18 -35.53 -11.16 5.95
C ALA A 18 -35.68 -10.81 7.44
N ALA A 19 -36.67 -11.40 8.11
CA ALA A 19 -37.17 -10.92 9.41
C ALA A 19 -36.49 -11.53 10.64
N ALA A 20 -36.60 -10.83 11.77
CA ALA A 20 -36.10 -11.26 13.09
C ALA A 20 -37.22 -11.81 14.02
N PRO A 21 -36.93 -12.83 14.85
CA PRO A 21 -37.67 -13.19 16.07
C PRO A 21 -36.84 -12.88 17.36
N PRO A 22 -37.38 -12.97 18.60
CA PRO A 22 -37.39 -11.77 19.47
C PRO A 22 -36.76 -11.90 20.88
N ASN A 23 -36.92 -10.82 21.67
CA ASN A 23 -36.34 -10.55 23.00
C ASN A 23 -36.62 -11.58 24.12
N GLY A 24 -35.71 -11.65 25.10
CA GLY A 24 -35.93 -12.18 26.45
C GLY A 24 -35.00 -11.54 27.51
N LYS A 25 -35.57 -11.08 28.64
CA LYS A 25 -34.90 -10.44 29.82
C LYS A 25 -35.95 -10.28 30.95
N PRO A 26 -35.60 -10.02 32.24
CA PRO A 26 -34.28 -10.03 32.90
C PRO A 26 -34.21 -10.64 34.35
N ALA A 27 -32.99 -11.03 34.79
CA ALA A 27 -32.47 -10.99 36.19
C ALA A 27 -33.20 -11.84 37.30
N PRO A 28 -32.75 -11.90 38.60
CA PRO A 28 -31.55 -11.34 39.26
C PRO A 28 -30.75 -12.28 40.22
N ASN A 29 -29.60 -11.77 40.74
CA ASN A 29 -28.86 -12.07 42.01
C ASN A 29 -28.36 -13.50 42.38
N GLY A 30 -27.25 -13.58 43.15
CA GLY A 30 -26.82 -14.80 43.88
C GLY A 30 -25.33 -14.92 44.29
N ASP A 31 -24.94 -14.24 45.37
CA ASP A 31 -23.79 -14.38 46.31
C ASP A 31 -22.63 -15.41 46.15
N ALA A 32 -21.39 -14.90 46.33
CA ALA A 32 -20.26 -15.49 47.11
C ALA A 32 -19.20 -14.36 47.30
N ALA A 33 -18.58 -14.03 48.45
CA ALA A 33 -18.13 -14.77 49.64
C ALA A 33 -16.89 -15.67 49.37
N ASP A 34 -15.78 -15.61 50.12
CA ASP A 34 -15.38 -14.70 51.23
C ASP A 34 -13.85 -14.76 51.45
N HIS A 35 -13.31 -13.98 52.41
CA HIS A 35 -11.94 -14.05 52.99
C HIS A 35 -10.76 -13.75 52.03
N ASP A 36 -9.56 -13.30 52.42
CA ASP A 36 -8.89 -12.62 53.56
C ASP A 36 -7.37 -12.82 53.28
N SER A 37 -6.41 -12.05 53.79
CA SER A 37 -6.41 -10.73 54.44
C SER A 37 -4.96 -10.17 54.39
N ASP A 38 -4.77 -8.95 54.90
CA ASP A 38 -3.59 -8.50 55.68
C ASP A 38 -2.18 -8.44 55.05
N ASP A 39 -1.32 -7.44 55.32
CA ASP A 39 -1.49 -6.14 56.01
C ASP A 39 -0.24 -5.25 55.75
N SER A 40 -0.18 -4.06 56.37
CA SER A 40 0.98 -3.20 56.65
C SER A 40 1.47 -2.27 55.55
N ASP A 41 0.70 -1.20 55.42
CA ASP A 41 1.12 0.20 55.27
C ASP A 41 2.46 0.61 55.92
N ASP A 42 3.12 1.61 55.32
CA ASP A 42 3.47 2.93 55.90
C ASP A 42 4.12 3.76 54.75
N GLU A 43 3.63 4.95 54.37
CA GLU A 43 3.73 6.27 55.03
C GLU A 43 5.20 6.75 55.21
N ALA A 44 5.61 8.00 54.95
CA ALA A 44 5.06 9.13 54.18
C ALA A 44 6.15 10.22 53.93
N ASP A 45 5.73 11.35 53.32
CA ASP A 45 6.28 12.73 53.26
C ASP A 45 7.37 13.22 54.27
N ALA A 46 8.17 14.29 54.03
CA ALA A 46 8.43 15.14 52.85
C ALA A 46 9.57 16.19 53.08
N ASP A 47 9.82 17.01 52.04
CA ASP A 47 9.97 18.49 52.08
C ASP A 47 11.35 19.21 52.27
N ALA A 48 11.30 20.51 51.94
CA ALA A 48 12.13 21.66 52.31
C ALA A 48 13.37 22.05 51.46
N ALA A 49 13.76 23.33 51.59
CA ALA A 49 14.61 24.07 50.64
C ALA A 49 15.81 24.81 51.29
N ALA A 50 16.58 25.53 50.46
CA ALA A 50 17.82 26.27 50.78
C ALA A 50 17.56 27.59 51.57
N PRO A 51 18.56 28.41 52.04
CA PRO A 51 19.75 28.89 51.30
C PRO A 51 21.08 29.12 52.10
N GLY A 52 22.17 29.54 51.44
CA GLY A 52 23.41 30.03 52.06
C GLY A 52 24.60 30.27 51.08
N ALA A 53 25.54 31.17 51.41
CA ALA A 53 26.74 31.53 50.61
C ALA A 53 27.80 32.22 51.52
N ALA A 54 29.06 32.51 51.15
CA ALA A 54 29.89 32.36 49.93
C ALA A 54 31.33 31.91 50.37
N GLU A 55 32.48 32.02 49.70
CA GLU A 55 33.02 32.50 48.39
C GLU A 55 34.37 31.74 48.21
N GLY A 56 35.21 32.04 47.19
CA GLY A 56 36.66 32.00 47.40
C GLY A 56 37.58 31.66 46.21
N ALA A 57 37.59 32.48 45.16
CA ALA A 57 38.77 32.70 44.28
C ALA A 57 39.39 31.55 43.41
N ALA A 58 40.41 31.95 42.62
CA ALA A 58 41.41 31.17 41.86
C ALA A 58 40.99 30.38 40.57
N LYS A 59 41.45 30.88 39.40
CA LYS A 59 41.26 30.26 38.07
C LYS A 59 42.37 29.26 37.69
N LYS A 60 42.02 28.09 37.12
CA LYS A 60 42.88 27.34 36.17
C LYS A 60 42.06 26.73 35.02
N LYS A 61 42.11 27.35 33.83
CA LYS A 61 41.40 26.88 32.61
C LYS A 61 42.02 25.56 32.07
N LYS A 62 41.48 24.39 32.42
CA LYS A 62 41.72 23.16 31.66
C LYS A 62 40.99 23.22 30.31
N LYS A 63 41.75 23.34 29.21
CA LYS A 63 41.25 23.43 27.84
C LYS A 63 40.68 22.06 27.40
N LYS A 64 39.40 21.77 27.68
CA LYS A 64 38.72 20.56 27.19
C LYS A 64 38.74 20.56 25.66
N ASN A 65 39.54 19.67 25.08
CA ASN A 65 39.63 19.50 23.63
C ASN A 65 38.28 18.99 23.12
N LYS A 66 37.53 19.80 22.35
CA LYS A 66 36.38 19.29 21.58
C LYS A 66 36.92 18.28 20.57
N LYS A 67 36.78 16.97 20.85
CA LYS A 67 36.92 15.94 19.81
C LYS A 67 36.00 16.35 18.67
N LYS A 68 36.55 16.67 17.49
CA LYS A 68 35.73 16.80 16.27
C LYS A 68 34.92 15.51 16.16
N LYS A 69 33.58 15.59 16.08
CA LYS A 69 32.78 14.44 15.62
C LYS A 69 33.39 14.04 14.27
N LYS A 70 33.99 12.84 14.19
CA LYS A 70 34.33 12.25 12.88
C LYS A 70 33.03 12.29 12.09
N LYS A 71 33.00 12.92 10.90
CA LYS A 71 31.90 12.66 9.98
C LYS A 71 31.89 11.13 9.81
N LYS A 72 30.75 10.49 10.12
CA LYS A 72 30.54 9.10 9.73
C LYS A 72 30.70 9.09 8.20
N ALA A 73 31.42 8.12 7.65
CA ALA A 73 31.40 7.96 6.20
C ALA A 73 29.95 7.73 5.76
N ALA A 74 29.57 8.25 4.59
CA ALA A 74 28.30 7.87 3.99
C ALA A 74 28.29 6.35 3.81
N ALA A 75 27.14 5.71 4.04
CA ALA A 75 27.01 4.28 3.78
C ALA A 75 27.11 4.05 2.27
N THR A 76 27.99 3.14 1.86
CA THR A 76 28.21 2.79 0.45
C THR A 76 27.44 1.55 0.00
N SER A 77 26.66 0.96 0.90
CA SER A 77 25.85 -0.23 0.68
C SER A 77 24.66 -0.24 1.64
N GLN A 78 23.60 -0.95 1.26
CA GLN A 78 22.45 -1.25 2.13
C GLN A 78 22.85 -2.23 3.25
N SER A 79 22.05 -2.32 4.31
CA SER A 79 22.16 -3.33 5.37
C SER A 79 21.22 -4.52 5.12
N ASP A 80 21.36 -5.58 5.92
CA ASP A 80 20.38 -6.69 5.97
C ASP A 80 19.90 -6.84 7.44
N PRO A 81 18.62 -6.58 7.77
CA PRO A 81 17.57 -6.06 6.88
C PRO A 81 17.88 -4.64 6.36
N PRO A 82 17.25 -4.19 5.25
CA PRO A 82 17.48 -2.89 4.66
C PRO A 82 16.99 -1.78 5.61
N ARG A 83 17.90 -0.92 6.07
CA ARG A 83 17.64 0.15 7.06
C ARG A 83 18.48 1.43 6.82
N VAL A 84 19.18 1.53 5.69
CA VAL A 84 19.90 2.74 5.26
C VAL A 84 19.01 3.53 4.28
N PRO A 85 18.75 4.84 4.50
CA PRO A 85 17.99 5.67 3.57
C PRO A 85 18.63 5.69 2.16
N VAL A 86 17.81 5.51 1.12
CA VAL A 86 18.28 5.37 -0.27
C VAL A 86 18.99 6.65 -0.76
N SER A 87 18.51 7.83 -0.36
CA SER A 87 19.18 9.12 -0.55
C SER A 87 20.63 9.19 0.00
N GLN A 88 21.02 8.36 0.98
CA GLN A 88 22.41 8.27 1.45
C GLN A 88 23.30 7.41 0.53
N LEU A 89 22.72 6.41 -0.14
CA LEU A 89 23.42 5.55 -1.10
C LEU A 89 23.68 6.29 -2.42
N PHE A 90 22.74 7.16 -2.83
CA PHE A 90 22.80 7.95 -4.07
C PHE A 90 23.18 9.42 -3.85
N THR A 91 23.78 9.78 -2.72
CA THR A 91 24.20 11.18 -2.44
C THR A 91 25.10 11.73 -3.56
N GLY A 92 24.60 12.73 -4.29
CA GLY A 92 25.29 13.36 -5.42
C GLY A 92 25.23 12.57 -6.74
N LYS A 93 24.27 11.64 -6.88
CA LYS A 93 24.01 10.85 -8.08
C LYS A 93 22.49 10.83 -8.36
N PRO A 94 22.05 10.61 -9.61
CA PRO A 94 20.66 10.27 -9.88
C PRO A 94 20.32 8.88 -9.32
N TYR A 95 19.05 8.66 -8.98
CA TYR A 95 18.50 7.33 -8.71
C TYR A 95 18.40 6.50 -10.01
N PRO A 96 18.32 5.15 -9.93
CA PRO A 96 18.26 4.30 -11.10
C PRO A 96 17.00 4.57 -11.95
N VAL A 97 17.19 4.58 -13.26
CA VAL A 97 16.10 4.60 -14.25
C VAL A 97 15.37 3.25 -14.21
N GLY A 98 14.06 3.24 -14.49
CA GLY A 98 13.31 2.01 -14.76
C GLY A 98 13.64 1.38 -16.11
N GLU A 99 12.81 0.45 -16.58
CA GLU A 99 12.89 -0.05 -17.95
C GLU A 99 12.28 1.00 -18.90
N GLU A 100 13.12 1.73 -19.64
CA GLU A 100 12.67 2.62 -20.72
C GLU A 100 12.37 1.82 -21.99
N VAL A 101 11.15 1.96 -22.49
CA VAL A 101 10.62 1.26 -23.67
C VAL A 101 10.17 2.30 -24.70
N GLU A 102 10.68 2.20 -25.94
CA GLU A 102 10.18 3.02 -27.05
C GLU A 102 8.68 2.79 -27.28
N TYR A 103 7.94 3.87 -27.56
CA TYR A 103 6.61 3.73 -28.14
C TYR A 103 6.67 3.08 -29.52
N ARG A 104 5.55 2.48 -29.97
CA ARG A 104 5.44 1.85 -31.29
C ARG A 104 4.83 2.78 -32.34
N ASP A 105 4.85 2.30 -33.58
CA ASP A 105 4.03 2.78 -34.69
C ASP A 105 4.11 4.31 -34.88
N ASP A 106 2.97 4.99 -34.97
CA ASP A 106 2.91 6.45 -35.20
C ASP A 106 3.54 7.29 -34.08
N ASN A 107 3.88 6.70 -32.92
CA ASN A 107 4.53 7.38 -31.80
C ASN A 107 6.07 7.24 -31.78
N ARG A 108 6.70 6.55 -32.74
CA ARG A 108 8.17 6.34 -32.75
C ARG A 108 9.02 7.61 -32.92
N TYR A 109 8.47 8.69 -33.47
CA TYR A 109 9.21 9.96 -33.67
C TYR A 109 9.67 10.61 -32.36
N ARG A 110 8.96 10.34 -31.26
CA ARG A 110 9.05 11.01 -29.95
C ARG A 110 10.43 10.95 -29.29
N THR A 111 11.21 9.90 -29.55
CA THR A 111 12.57 9.75 -29.02
C THR A 111 13.56 10.73 -29.66
N THR A 112 13.29 11.18 -30.89
CA THR A 112 14.14 12.11 -31.65
C THR A 112 13.59 13.54 -31.73
N ASP A 113 12.34 13.75 -31.35
CA ASP A 113 11.67 15.05 -31.44
C ASP A 113 12.24 16.08 -30.45
N GLU A 114 12.35 17.36 -30.84
CA GLU A 114 12.92 18.41 -30.00
C GLU A 114 11.95 18.93 -28.93
N GLU A 115 10.64 19.02 -29.23
CA GLU A 115 9.64 19.44 -28.25
C GLU A 115 9.45 18.37 -27.18
N LYS A 116 9.30 17.10 -27.56
CA LYS A 116 9.13 15.99 -26.62
C LYS A 116 10.35 15.78 -25.73
N ARG A 117 11.57 15.89 -26.26
CA ARG A 117 12.78 15.89 -25.44
C ARG A 117 12.85 17.13 -24.53
N HIS A 118 12.38 18.30 -24.95
CA HIS A 118 12.33 19.46 -24.05
C HIS A 118 11.34 19.26 -22.90
N LEU A 119 10.12 18.81 -23.19
CA LEU A 119 9.07 18.54 -22.20
C LEU A 119 9.48 17.48 -21.16
N ASP A 120 10.11 16.39 -21.60
CA ASP A 120 10.59 15.32 -20.71
C ASP A 120 11.71 15.81 -19.77
N ASN A 121 12.63 16.65 -20.27
CA ASN A 121 13.71 17.25 -19.48
C ASN A 121 13.23 18.27 -18.42
N LEU A 122 12.04 18.86 -18.58
CA LEU A 122 11.48 19.79 -17.57
C LEU A 122 11.01 19.08 -16.29
N ASN A 123 10.76 17.76 -16.35
CA ASN A 123 10.16 16.98 -15.27
C ASN A 123 11.20 16.39 -14.28
N SER A 124 12.27 17.12 -13.97
CA SER A 124 13.40 16.65 -13.16
C SER A 124 12.99 16.10 -11.79
N ASP A 125 12.17 16.85 -11.05
CA ASP A 125 11.76 16.51 -9.69
C ASP A 125 10.78 15.34 -9.70
N PHE A 126 9.87 15.31 -10.68
CA PHE A 126 8.93 14.21 -10.91
C PHE A 126 9.66 12.88 -11.14
N LEU A 127 10.64 12.84 -12.04
CA LEU A 127 11.43 11.62 -12.28
C LEU A 127 12.31 11.26 -11.08
N THR A 128 12.78 12.25 -10.30
CA THR A 128 13.59 12.00 -9.10
C THR A 128 12.77 11.37 -7.99
N ASP A 129 11.60 11.92 -7.66
CA ASP A 129 10.66 11.37 -6.68
C ASP A 129 10.26 9.92 -7.02
N TYR A 130 9.87 9.67 -8.28
CA TYR A 130 9.43 8.36 -8.76
C TYR A 130 10.57 7.31 -8.74
N ARG A 131 11.79 7.69 -9.14
CA ARG A 131 12.95 6.79 -9.12
C ARG A 131 13.44 6.51 -7.69
N GLU A 132 13.32 7.45 -6.76
CA GLU A 132 13.59 7.17 -5.34
C GLU A 132 12.57 6.16 -4.77
N ALA A 133 11.27 6.40 -4.97
CA ALA A 133 10.21 5.51 -4.50
C ALA A 133 10.35 4.08 -5.07
N ALA A 134 10.64 3.95 -6.36
CA ALA A 134 10.84 2.64 -6.99
C ALA A 134 12.11 1.92 -6.53
N GLU A 135 13.19 2.65 -6.25
CA GLU A 135 14.43 2.05 -5.72
C GLU A 135 14.26 1.55 -4.29
N ILE A 136 13.50 2.28 -3.47
CA ILE A 136 13.08 1.84 -2.14
C ILE A 136 12.21 0.58 -2.27
N HIS A 137 11.23 0.58 -3.18
CA HIS A 137 10.37 -0.58 -3.43
C HIS A 137 11.17 -1.83 -3.84
N ARG A 138 12.11 -1.71 -4.80
CA ARG A 138 13.04 -2.78 -5.21
C ARG A 138 13.83 -3.35 -4.03
N GLN A 139 14.45 -2.50 -3.21
CA GLN A 139 15.28 -2.94 -2.09
C GLN A 139 14.45 -3.62 -0.97
N VAL A 140 13.23 -3.14 -0.72
CA VAL A 140 12.34 -3.76 0.29
C VAL A 140 11.76 -5.08 -0.23
N ARG A 141 11.30 -5.16 -1.48
CA ARG A 141 10.71 -6.40 -2.02
C ARG A 141 11.73 -7.52 -2.21
N GLY A 142 12.97 -7.19 -2.62
CA GLY A 142 14.07 -8.16 -2.68
C GLY A 142 14.42 -8.73 -1.30
N TRP A 143 14.33 -7.92 -0.24
CA TRP A 143 14.39 -8.42 1.13
C TRP A 143 13.17 -9.29 1.49
N ALA A 144 11.96 -8.88 1.10
CA ALA A 144 10.73 -9.61 1.37
C ALA A 144 10.74 -11.02 0.73
N GLN A 145 11.00 -11.13 -0.57
CA GLN A 145 11.17 -12.41 -1.29
C GLN A 145 12.23 -13.31 -0.61
N LYS A 146 13.37 -12.71 -0.23
CA LYS A 146 14.45 -13.43 0.45
C LYS A 146 14.05 -13.97 1.82
N ASN A 147 13.21 -13.28 2.59
CA ASN A 147 12.99 -13.56 4.02
C ASN A 147 11.60 -14.09 4.39
N ILE A 148 10.55 -13.83 3.59
CA ILE A 148 9.19 -14.32 3.85
C ILE A 148 9.15 -15.85 3.75
N ARG A 149 8.75 -16.53 4.82
CA ARG A 149 8.62 -17.99 4.88
C ARG A 149 7.38 -18.44 5.65
N PRO A 150 6.85 -19.63 5.36
CA PRO A 150 5.83 -20.27 6.17
C PRO A 150 6.22 -20.37 7.65
N GLY A 151 5.24 -20.23 8.54
CA GLY A 151 5.43 -20.19 9.99
C GLY A 151 5.56 -18.77 10.58
N GLN A 152 5.79 -17.74 9.76
CA GLN A 152 5.69 -16.34 10.21
C GLN A 152 4.22 -15.89 10.30
N THR A 153 3.92 -14.99 11.24
CA THR A 153 2.64 -14.28 11.23
C THR A 153 2.62 -13.22 10.11
N LEU A 154 1.43 -12.94 9.58
CA LEU A 154 1.27 -11.86 8.59
C LEU A 154 1.61 -10.49 9.19
N THR A 155 1.49 -10.32 10.52
CA THR A 155 1.88 -9.09 11.22
C THR A 155 3.40 -8.86 11.16
N GLU A 156 4.21 -9.88 11.45
CA GLU A 156 5.68 -9.80 11.35
C GLU A 156 6.15 -9.51 9.92
N ILE A 157 5.46 -10.07 8.91
CA ILE A 157 5.74 -9.83 7.50
C ILE A 157 5.44 -8.37 7.14
N ALA A 158 4.23 -7.87 7.49
CA ALA A 158 3.83 -6.50 7.20
C ALA A 158 4.74 -5.48 7.88
N GLU A 159 5.02 -5.64 9.18
CA GLU A 159 5.89 -4.74 9.93
C GLU A 159 7.34 -4.77 9.40
N GLY A 160 7.85 -5.95 8.99
CA GLY A 160 9.17 -6.10 8.39
C GLY A 160 9.34 -5.32 7.08
N ILE A 161 8.34 -5.38 6.19
CA ILE A 161 8.27 -4.63 4.93
C ILE A 161 8.16 -3.13 5.21
N GLU A 162 7.19 -2.74 6.04
CA GLU A 162 6.88 -1.32 6.27
C GLU A 162 8.01 -0.58 6.99
N ASP A 163 8.69 -1.20 7.95
CA ASP A 163 9.89 -0.63 8.58
C ASP A 163 11.10 -0.66 7.64
N GLY A 164 11.08 -1.50 6.59
CA GLY A 164 11.96 -1.35 5.43
C GLY A 164 11.71 -0.04 4.72
N VAL A 165 10.47 0.20 4.26
CA VAL A 165 10.08 1.43 3.55
C VAL A 165 10.37 2.68 4.39
N ARG A 166 9.89 2.74 5.64
CA ARG A 166 10.09 3.87 6.56
C ARG A 166 11.57 4.19 6.81
N ALA A 167 12.43 3.15 6.89
CA ALA A 167 13.87 3.36 7.06
C ALA A 167 14.58 3.76 5.76
N LEU A 168 14.07 3.33 4.60
CA LEU A 168 14.68 3.60 3.29
C LEU A 168 14.24 4.93 2.68
N THR A 169 13.03 5.41 2.95
CA THR A 169 12.63 6.82 2.71
C THR A 169 13.29 7.77 3.70
N GLY A 170 13.68 7.27 4.89
CA GLY A 170 14.12 8.09 6.01
C GLY A 170 12.99 8.78 6.77
N HIS A 171 11.73 8.52 6.40
CA HIS A 171 10.53 9.09 7.01
C HIS A 171 9.85 8.08 7.93
N SER A 172 9.81 8.40 9.22
CA SER A 172 9.31 7.48 10.26
C SER A 172 7.79 7.44 10.33
N GLY A 173 7.12 8.50 9.84
CA GLY A 173 5.67 8.66 9.90
C GLY A 173 5.13 8.74 11.34
N LEU A 174 5.94 9.22 12.29
CA LEU A 174 5.54 9.44 13.69
C LEU A 174 5.40 10.92 14.06
N GLU A 175 6.07 11.83 13.34
CA GLU A 175 5.87 13.27 13.47
C GLU A 175 4.75 13.74 12.52
N GLU A 176 3.93 14.71 12.95
CA GLU A 176 2.83 15.23 12.14
C GLU A 176 3.34 15.75 10.77
N GLY A 177 2.76 15.26 9.69
CA GLY A 177 3.17 15.60 8.32
C GLY A 177 4.45 14.94 7.83
N ASP A 178 5.08 14.05 8.60
CA ASP A 178 6.29 13.34 8.14
C ASP A 178 5.98 12.31 7.05
N ALA A 179 4.95 11.49 7.26
CA ALA A 179 4.45 10.53 6.27
C ALA A 179 3.84 11.19 5.01
N LEU A 180 3.71 12.53 4.94
CA LEU A 180 3.35 13.23 3.71
C LEU A 180 4.56 13.57 2.82
N LYS A 181 5.78 13.49 3.37
CA LYS A 181 7.04 13.74 2.64
C LYS A 181 7.52 12.47 1.94
N GLY A 182 7.37 11.32 2.60
CA GLY A 182 7.60 10.00 2.03
C GLY A 182 7.23 8.90 3.01
N GLY A 183 7.06 7.67 2.51
CA GLY A 183 6.62 6.55 3.32
C GLY A 183 5.89 5.47 2.53
N MET A 184 4.97 4.79 3.21
CA MET A 184 4.02 3.85 2.60
C MET A 184 3.02 4.62 1.74
N GLY A 185 2.95 4.30 0.45
CA GLY A 185 1.94 4.87 -0.46
C GLY A 185 0.52 4.44 -0.09
N PHE A 186 0.40 3.20 0.40
CA PHE A 186 -0.79 2.59 1.00
C PHE A 186 -0.35 1.40 1.89
N PRO A 187 -1.25 0.74 2.66
CA PRO A 187 -0.85 -0.34 3.56
C PRO A 187 -0.34 -1.60 2.87
N CYS A 188 0.54 -2.35 3.52
CA CYS A 188 1.05 -3.61 2.97
C CYS A 188 -0.05 -4.69 2.92
N GLY A 189 -0.53 -4.99 1.72
CA GLY A 189 -1.40 -6.10 1.37
C GLY A 189 -0.65 -7.44 1.44
N LEU A 190 -1.27 -8.42 2.08
CA LEU A 190 -0.79 -9.79 2.32
C LEU A 190 -1.93 -10.80 2.09
N SER A 191 -2.64 -10.66 0.97
CA SER A 191 -3.87 -11.40 0.67
C SER A 191 -3.59 -12.88 0.37
N LEU A 192 -4.27 -13.80 1.07
CA LEU A 192 -4.03 -15.25 0.95
C LEU A 192 -5.09 -15.98 0.12
N ASN A 193 -4.63 -16.85 -0.78
CA ASN A 193 -5.42 -17.82 -1.55
C ASN A 193 -6.56 -17.15 -2.34
N HIS A 194 -7.82 -17.49 -2.06
CA HIS A 194 -9.01 -16.86 -2.65
C HIS A 194 -9.16 -15.35 -2.41
N CYS A 195 -8.50 -14.79 -1.39
CA CYS A 195 -8.42 -13.34 -1.20
C CYS A 195 -7.37 -12.78 -2.16
N ALA A 196 -7.79 -11.87 -3.03
CA ALA A 196 -6.96 -11.24 -4.05
C ALA A 196 -6.25 -9.98 -3.52
N ALA A 197 -7.03 -9.00 -3.03
CA ALA A 197 -6.55 -7.66 -2.69
C ALA A 197 -7.11 -7.14 -1.34
N HIS A 198 -6.57 -6.02 -0.86
CA HIS A 198 -7.00 -5.25 0.32
C HIS A 198 -6.99 -5.98 1.69
N TYR A 199 -6.29 -7.11 1.82
CA TYR A 199 -6.09 -7.73 3.14
C TYR A 199 -4.76 -7.29 3.78
N THR A 200 -4.82 -6.67 4.95
CA THR A 200 -3.66 -6.53 5.85
C THR A 200 -4.10 -6.87 7.28
N PRO A 201 -3.26 -7.48 8.14
CA PRO A 201 -3.66 -7.82 9.50
C PRO A 201 -4.01 -6.57 10.32
N ASN A 202 -5.14 -6.63 11.04
CA ASN A 202 -5.47 -5.71 12.12
C ASN A 202 -4.77 -6.14 13.43
N ALA A 203 -4.69 -5.25 14.43
CA ALA A 203 -4.11 -5.58 15.73
C ALA A 203 -4.77 -6.81 16.38
N GLY A 204 -3.95 -7.69 16.98
CA GLY A 204 -4.40 -8.95 17.58
C GLY A 204 -4.65 -10.11 16.60
N ASN A 205 -4.44 -9.89 15.29
CA ASN A 205 -4.45 -10.97 14.30
C ASN A 205 -3.38 -12.04 14.61
N LYS A 206 -3.72 -13.31 14.36
CA LYS A 206 -2.86 -14.49 14.58
C LYS A 206 -2.76 -15.39 13.34
N MET A 207 -2.98 -14.83 12.15
CA MET A 207 -2.85 -15.56 10.90
C MET A 207 -1.37 -15.80 10.61
N VAL A 208 -1.03 -17.07 10.39
CA VAL A 208 0.32 -17.56 10.09
C VAL A 208 0.34 -18.01 8.64
N LEU A 209 1.38 -17.62 7.90
CA LEU A 209 1.59 -18.03 6.52
C LEU A 209 1.86 -19.55 6.47
N GLY A 210 1.04 -20.28 5.71
CA GLY A 210 1.19 -21.71 5.47
C GLY A 210 2.13 -22.04 4.31
N GLN A 211 2.60 -23.29 4.27
CA GLN A 211 3.36 -23.85 3.15
C GLN A 211 2.50 -23.89 1.86
N GLU A 212 1.21 -24.16 2.03
CA GLU A 212 0.20 -24.33 0.97
C GLU A 212 -0.44 -23.01 0.50
N ASP A 213 0.01 -21.85 1.01
CA ASP A 213 -0.61 -20.55 0.72
C ASP A 213 -0.03 -19.87 -0.53
N VAL A 214 -0.93 -19.20 -1.27
CA VAL A 214 -0.61 -18.27 -2.37
C VAL A 214 -0.86 -16.83 -1.88
N MET A 215 0.20 -16.15 -1.48
CA MET A 215 0.16 -14.80 -0.92
C MET A 215 0.51 -13.75 -1.97
N LYS A 216 -0.36 -12.75 -2.12
CA LYS A 216 0.00 -11.50 -2.80
C LYS A 216 0.72 -10.60 -1.80
N VAL A 217 1.90 -10.11 -2.17
CA VAL A 217 2.65 -9.09 -1.43
C VAL A 217 2.60 -7.81 -2.24
N ASP A 218 1.89 -6.85 -1.69
CA ASP A 218 1.40 -5.66 -2.39
C ASP A 218 1.65 -4.46 -1.46
N PHE A 219 2.46 -3.47 -1.88
CA PHE A 219 2.76 -2.32 -1.03
C PHE A 219 3.27 -1.08 -1.79
N GLY A 220 2.53 0.02 -1.68
CA GLY A 220 2.97 1.28 -2.25
C GLY A 220 4.16 1.90 -1.51
N VAL A 221 5.04 2.56 -2.24
CA VAL A 221 6.04 3.50 -1.68
C VAL A 221 5.82 4.87 -2.30
N HIS A 222 5.95 5.96 -1.54
CA HIS A 222 5.92 7.30 -2.11
C HIS A 222 7.03 8.22 -1.61
N VAL A 223 7.38 9.19 -2.46
CA VAL A 223 8.17 10.37 -2.14
C VAL A 223 7.43 11.59 -2.69
N ASN A 224 7.24 12.63 -1.87
CA ASN A 224 6.51 13.87 -2.17
C ASN A 224 5.10 13.66 -2.79
N GLY A 225 4.48 12.50 -2.54
CA GLY A 225 3.17 12.11 -3.06
C GLY A 225 3.19 11.43 -4.44
N ARG A 226 4.37 11.14 -5.00
CA ARG A 226 4.55 10.27 -6.17
C ARG A 226 4.57 8.83 -5.70
N ILE A 227 3.46 8.12 -5.88
CA ILE A 227 3.30 6.75 -5.40
C ILE A 227 3.77 5.80 -6.49
N VAL A 228 4.71 4.93 -6.15
CA VAL A 228 5.03 3.72 -6.91
C VAL A 228 4.22 2.59 -6.32
N ASP A 229 3.30 2.11 -7.14
CA ASP A 229 2.50 0.90 -6.96
C ASP A 229 3.15 -0.30 -7.67
N SER A 230 3.16 -1.48 -7.02
CA SER A 230 3.75 -2.72 -7.55
C SER A 230 3.61 -3.90 -6.59
N ALA A 231 2.80 -4.88 -6.96
CA ALA A 231 2.67 -6.17 -6.27
C ALA A 231 3.39 -7.35 -6.96
N PHE A 232 3.63 -8.42 -6.18
CA PHE A 232 4.09 -9.73 -6.65
C PHE A 232 3.48 -10.87 -5.82
N THR A 233 3.41 -12.06 -6.39
CA THR A 233 2.90 -13.25 -5.68
C THR A 233 4.04 -14.14 -5.16
N LEU A 234 3.89 -14.64 -3.93
CA LEU A 234 4.69 -15.71 -3.35
C LEU A 234 3.82 -16.97 -3.18
N ALA A 235 4.39 -18.10 -3.55
CA ALA A 235 3.88 -19.44 -3.26
C ALA A 235 5.08 -20.36 -2.98
N PHE A 236 4.89 -21.43 -2.20
CA PHE A 236 5.98 -22.33 -1.79
C PHE A 236 5.86 -23.76 -2.35
N GLU A 237 4.77 -24.03 -3.09
CA GLU A 237 4.48 -25.32 -3.73
C GLU A 237 4.44 -25.18 -5.26
N PRO A 238 5.23 -25.96 -6.04
CA PRO A 238 5.33 -25.81 -7.51
C PRO A 238 4.03 -25.96 -8.30
N LYS A 239 2.98 -26.54 -7.70
CA LYS A 239 1.64 -26.63 -8.33
C LYS A 239 0.99 -25.27 -8.59
N TYR A 240 1.52 -24.19 -8.01
CA TYR A 240 1.09 -22.82 -8.27
C TYR A 240 1.94 -22.10 -9.34
N ASP A 241 3.05 -22.69 -9.81
CA ASP A 241 4.00 -22.01 -10.70
C ASP A 241 3.33 -21.52 -12.00
N ASN A 242 2.44 -22.33 -12.60
CA ASN A 242 1.75 -21.94 -13.83
C ASN A 242 0.64 -20.88 -13.61
N LEU A 243 0.11 -20.77 -12.38
CA LEU A 243 -0.78 -19.66 -11.98
C LEU A 243 0.02 -18.36 -11.83
N LEU A 244 1.21 -18.41 -11.24
CA LEU A 244 2.09 -17.24 -11.13
C LEU A 244 2.61 -16.81 -12.51
N ALA A 245 2.99 -17.76 -13.37
CA ALA A 245 3.44 -17.49 -14.74
C ALA A 245 2.35 -16.79 -15.57
N ALA A 246 1.12 -17.34 -15.61
CA ALA A 246 0.00 -16.76 -16.35
C ALA A 246 -0.24 -15.28 -15.99
N VAL A 247 -0.22 -14.95 -14.69
CA VAL A 247 -0.44 -13.58 -14.21
C VAL A 247 0.76 -12.67 -14.52
N LYS A 248 1.99 -13.15 -14.33
CA LYS A 248 3.20 -12.37 -14.66
C LYS A 248 3.29 -12.08 -16.16
N ASP A 249 2.95 -13.04 -17.01
CA ASP A 249 2.96 -12.90 -18.46
C ASP A 249 1.79 -12.01 -18.94
N ALA A 250 0.60 -12.14 -18.35
CA ALA A 250 -0.54 -11.26 -18.64
C ALA A 250 -0.28 -9.80 -18.22
N THR A 251 0.28 -9.57 -17.02
CA THR A 251 0.73 -8.23 -16.59
C THR A 251 1.79 -7.67 -17.53
N ASN A 252 2.81 -8.46 -17.89
CA ASN A 252 3.83 -8.01 -18.83
C ASN A 252 3.26 -7.78 -20.25
N ALA A 253 2.22 -8.50 -20.68
CA ALA A 253 1.51 -8.25 -21.93
C ALA A 253 0.72 -6.92 -21.88
N GLY A 254 0.03 -6.65 -20.77
CA GLY A 254 -0.63 -5.36 -20.52
C GLY A 254 0.35 -4.18 -20.52
N ILE A 255 1.46 -4.31 -19.79
CA ILE A 255 2.56 -3.33 -19.79
C ILE A 255 3.14 -3.17 -21.19
N LYS A 256 3.35 -4.26 -21.92
CA LYS A 256 3.88 -4.27 -23.28
C LYS A 256 2.96 -3.51 -24.25
N GLU A 257 1.65 -3.58 -24.08
CA GLU A 257 0.68 -2.92 -24.94
C GLU A 257 0.38 -1.46 -24.55
N ALA A 258 0.43 -1.13 -23.26
CA ALA A 258 0.23 0.22 -22.74
C ALA A 258 1.11 1.29 -23.44
N GLY A 259 0.53 2.44 -23.77
CA GLY A 259 1.26 3.56 -24.39
C GLY A 259 0.35 4.70 -24.83
N ILE A 260 0.94 5.83 -25.22
CA ILE A 260 0.18 7.01 -25.65
C ILE A 260 -0.78 6.63 -26.79
N ASP A 261 -2.01 7.15 -26.71
CA ASP A 261 -3.11 6.91 -27.66
C ASP A 261 -3.72 5.49 -27.68
N VAL A 262 -3.19 4.53 -26.91
CA VAL A 262 -3.74 3.18 -26.77
C VAL A 262 -5.00 3.20 -25.90
N ARG A 263 -6.03 2.45 -26.29
CA ARG A 263 -7.31 2.35 -25.57
C ARG A 263 -7.24 1.29 -24.47
N VAL A 264 -7.76 1.62 -23.29
CA VAL A 264 -7.71 0.71 -22.12
C VAL A 264 -8.48 -0.59 -22.35
N GLY A 265 -9.58 -0.58 -23.10
CA GLY A 265 -10.34 -1.80 -23.44
C GLY A 265 -9.62 -2.78 -24.36
N ASP A 266 -8.67 -2.31 -25.18
CA ASP A 266 -7.82 -3.18 -26.01
C ASP A 266 -6.72 -3.85 -25.17
N ILE A 267 -6.10 -3.08 -24.25
CA ILE A 267 -5.12 -3.59 -23.28
C ILE A 267 -5.74 -4.72 -22.46
N GLY A 268 -6.98 -4.54 -21.98
CA GLY A 268 -7.72 -5.60 -21.29
C GLY A 268 -8.06 -6.82 -22.14
N GLY A 269 -8.20 -6.65 -23.45
CA GLY A 269 -8.31 -7.76 -24.39
C GLY A 269 -7.01 -8.58 -24.49
N VAL A 270 -5.87 -7.91 -24.63
CA VAL A 270 -4.54 -8.55 -24.68
C VAL A 270 -4.20 -9.25 -23.35
N ILE A 271 -4.50 -8.60 -22.22
CA ILE A 271 -4.33 -9.21 -20.88
C ILE A 271 -5.16 -10.49 -20.76
N GLN A 272 -6.42 -10.47 -21.19
CA GLN A 272 -7.30 -11.64 -21.10
C GLN A 272 -6.85 -12.77 -22.02
N GLU A 273 -6.47 -12.47 -23.27
CA GLU A 273 -6.01 -13.47 -24.23
C GLU A 273 -4.77 -14.21 -23.72
N VAL A 274 -3.83 -13.51 -23.08
CA VAL A 274 -2.67 -14.13 -22.44
C VAL A 274 -3.08 -14.91 -21.19
N MET A 275 -3.81 -14.29 -20.25
CA MET A 275 -4.23 -14.92 -18.98
C MET A 275 -5.01 -16.23 -19.18
N GLU A 276 -6.01 -16.21 -20.06
CA GLU A 276 -6.94 -17.34 -20.29
C GLU A 276 -6.37 -18.39 -21.26
N SER A 277 -5.13 -18.22 -21.74
CA SER A 277 -4.39 -19.25 -22.48
C SER A 277 -3.67 -20.27 -21.58
N TYR A 278 -3.65 -20.06 -20.26
CA TYR A 278 -2.98 -20.92 -19.28
C TYR A 278 -3.99 -21.72 -18.43
N GLU A 279 -3.59 -22.92 -18.04
CA GLU A 279 -4.26 -23.74 -17.04
C GLU A 279 -3.27 -24.27 -15.99
N CYS A 280 -3.75 -24.62 -14.80
CA CYS A 280 -2.91 -25.21 -13.74
C CYS A 280 -3.57 -26.47 -13.15
N GLU A 281 -2.79 -27.53 -12.92
CA GLU A 281 -3.23 -28.69 -12.17
C GLU A 281 -2.91 -28.52 -10.69
N ILE A 282 -3.95 -28.47 -9.86
CA ILE A 282 -3.81 -28.36 -8.40
C ILE A 282 -4.49 -29.58 -7.78
N ASN A 283 -3.70 -30.39 -7.05
CA ASN A 283 -4.16 -31.58 -6.33
C ASN A 283 -4.96 -32.58 -7.22
N GLY A 284 -4.52 -32.81 -8.47
CA GLY A 284 -5.19 -33.74 -9.40
C GLY A 284 -6.42 -33.16 -10.12
N THR A 285 -6.64 -31.85 -10.06
CA THR A 285 -7.72 -31.16 -10.80
C THR A 285 -7.14 -30.01 -11.63
N THR A 286 -7.43 -30.01 -12.94
CA THR A 286 -7.05 -28.93 -13.86
C THR A 286 -8.03 -27.75 -13.76
N TYR A 287 -7.49 -26.54 -13.65
CA TYR A 287 -8.24 -25.29 -13.62
C TYR A 287 -7.79 -24.36 -14.76
N PRO A 288 -8.66 -23.92 -15.68
CA PRO A 288 -8.35 -22.80 -16.55
C PRO A 288 -8.24 -21.52 -15.71
N ILE A 289 -7.17 -20.75 -15.92
CA ILE A 289 -6.90 -19.53 -15.18
C ILE A 289 -7.74 -18.40 -15.80
N LYS A 290 -8.38 -17.58 -14.95
CA LYS A 290 -9.33 -16.53 -15.38
C LYS A 290 -8.92 -15.19 -14.82
N SER A 291 -9.01 -14.15 -15.65
CA SER A 291 -8.95 -12.78 -15.17
C SER A 291 -10.05 -12.50 -14.14
N ILE A 292 -9.71 -11.84 -13.02
CA ILE A 292 -10.71 -11.35 -12.07
C ILE A 292 -11.40 -10.11 -12.66
N ARG A 293 -12.49 -10.31 -13.40
CA ARG A 293 -13.12 -9.30 -14.27
C ARG A 293 -13.68 -8.04 -13.58
N ASN A 294 -13.61 -7.95 -12.26
CA ASN A 294 -13.98 -6.78 -11.45
C ASN A 294 -12.84 -6.26 -10.55
N LEU A 295 -11.59 -6.61 -10.89
CA LEU A 295 -10.38 -5.90 -10.47
C LEU A 295 -9.71 -5.31 -11.72
N ASN A 296 -9.13 -4.14 -11.61
CA ASN A 296 -8.64 -3.36 -12.74
C ASN A 296 -7.51 -2.43 -12.28
N GLY A 297 -6.43 -2.32 -13.05
CA GLY A 297 -5.44 -1.27 -12.84
C GLY A 297 -6.02 0.13 -13.02
N HIS A 298 -5.24 1.16 -12.74
CA HIS A 298 -5.74 2.54 -12.61
C HIS A 298 -4.67 3.59 -12.92
N THR A 299 -5.08 4.83 -13.21
CA THR A 299 -4.15 5.95 -13.06
C THR A 299 -3.76 6.14 -11.60
N ILE A 300 -2.55 6.66 -11.37
CA ILE A 300 -2.05 7.11 -10.07
C ILE A 300 -1.88 8.62 -10.14
N GLU A 301 -2.44 9.34 -9.17
CA GLU A 301 -2.34 10.79 -9.07
C GLU A 301 -1.53 11.21 -7.82
N ARG A 302 -1.13 12.48 -7.72
CA ARG A 302 -0.28 12.93 -6.62
C ARG A 302 -1.05 12.87 -5.29
N TYR A 303 -0.63 12.00 -4.38
CA TYR A 303 -1.33 11.63 -3.13
C TYR A 303 -2.70 10.93 -3.30
N SER A 304 -3.04 10.41 -4.48
CA SER A 304 -4.23 9.55 -4.66
C SER A 304 -3.84 8.31 -5.44
N ILE A 305 -4.04 7.14 -4.82
CA ILE A 305 -3.62 5.87 -5.44
C ILE A 305 -4.46 5.56 -6.69
N HIS A 306 -5.78 5.76 -6.60
CA HIS A 306 -6.68 5.74 -7.74
C HIS A 306 -6.89 7.16 -8.27
N GLY A 307 -6.66 7.34 -9.57
CA GLY A 307 -7.05 8.51 -10.34
C GLY A 307 -8.34 8.27 -11.13
N THR A 308 -8.51 9.04 -12.20
CA THR A 308 -9.74 9.08 -13.02
C THR A 308 -9.91 7.97 -14.08
N LYS A 309 -8.88 7.18 -14.42
CA LYS A 309 -8.92 6.15 -15.48
C LYS A 309 -8.67 4.76 -14.90
N SER A 310 -9.21 3.75 -15.57
CA SER A 310 -9.01 2.33 -15.21
C SER A 310 -8.50 1.51 -16.41
N VAL A 311 -7.65 0.52 -16.12
CA VAL A 311 -7.08 -0.45 -17.07
C VAL A 311 -7.76 -1.80 -16.81
N PRO A 312 -8.77 -2.19 -17.61
CA PRO A 312 -9.44 -3.46 -17.41
C PRO A 312 -8.50 -4.62 -17.70
N ILE A 313 -8.71 -5.75 -17.04
CA ILE A 313 -7.96 -7.02 -17.25
C ILE A 313 -8.78 -8.07 -18.01
N VAL A 314 -9.90 -7.63 -18.57
CA VAL A 314 -10.78 -8.35 -19.49
C VAL A 314 -11.11 -7.45 -20.67
N LYS A 315 -11.43 -8.05 -21.82
CA LYS A 315 -11.85 -7.29 -23.00
C LYS A 315 -13.07 -6.43 -22.69
N SER A 316 -12.97 -5.13 -22.94
CA SER A 316 -14.07 -4.18 -22.74
C SER A 316 -14.29 -3.30 -23.97
N ASN A 317 -15.43 -2.59 -24.00
CA ASN A 317 -15.72 -1.58 -25.02
C ASN A 317 -15.26 -0.17 -24.57
N ASP A 318 -14.40 -0.07 -23.55
CA ASP A 318 -13.89 1.22 -23.10
C ASP A 318 -12.86 1.77 -24.10
N THR A 319 -13.16 2.96 -24.62
CA THR A 319 -12.36 3.65 -25.64
C THR A 319 -11.51 4.78 -25.05
N THR A 320 -11.52 4.95 -23.72
CA THR A 320 -10.62 5.84 -22.97
C THR A 320 -9.17 5.51 -23.30
N LYS A 321 -8.36 6.56 -23.50
CA LYS A 321 -6.96 6.45 -23.91
C LYS A 321 -6.00 6.74 -22.76
N MET A 322 -4.82 6.11 -22.82
CA MET A 322 -3.64 6.58 -22.10
C MET A 322 -3.07 7.84 -22.80
N GLU A 323 -2.72 8.84 -22.01
CA GLU A 323 -2.29 10.17 -22.46
C GLU A 323 -0.85 10.48 -22.02
N GLU A 324 -0.22 11.42 -22.71
CA GLU A 324 1.13 11.91 -22.37
C GLU A 324 1.13 12.59 -21.00
N GLY A 325 1.94 12.08 -20.07
CA GLY A 325 2.00 12.51 -18.68
C GLY A 325 1.20 11.66 -17.70
N ASP A 326 0.39 10.71 -18.16
CA ASP A 326 -0.28 9.74 -17.28
C ASP A 326 0.76 8.89 -16.51
N VAL A 327 0.37 8.47 -15.31
CA VAL A 327 1.03 7.39 -14.55
C VAL A 327 -0.01 6.33 -14.27
N PHE A 328 0.31 5.06 -14.52
CA PHE A 328 -0.61 3.94 -14.33
C PHE A 328 -0.03 2.85 -13.46
N ALA A 329 -0.83 2.34 -12.53
CA ALA A 329 -0.75 0.97 -12.05
C ALA A 329 -1.23 0.03 -13.18
N VAL A 330 -0.37 -0.89 -13.62
CA VAL A 330 -0.75 -2.00 -14.51
C VAL A 330 -0.58 -3.30 -13.75
N GLU A 331 -1.65 -3.65 -13.04
CA GLU A 331 -1.84 -4.90 -12.33
C GLU A 331 -2.72 -5.87 -13.11
N THR A 332 -2.53 -7.17 -12.89
CA THR A 332 -3.50 -8.20 -13.30
C THR A 332 -3.68 -9.25 -12.22
N PHE A 333 -4.87 -9.85 -12.18
CA PHE A 333 -5.23 -10.90 -11.23
C PHE A 333 -5.76 -12.13 -11.94
N GLY A 334 -5.10 -13.28 -11.73
CA GLY A 334 -5.55 -14.59 -12.18
C GLY A 334 -6.24 -15.35 -11.03
N SER A 335 -7.29 -16.09 -11.35
CA SER A 335 -8.07 -16.88 -10.39
C SER A 335 -8.42 -18.26 -10.95
N THR A 336 -8.32 -19.30 -10.11
CA THR A 336 -8.87 -20.64 -10.40
C THR A 336 -10.37 -20.75 -10.07
N GLY A 337 -10.96 -19.69 -9.49
CA GLY A 337 -12.34 -19.61 -9.02
C GLY A 337 -13.34 -19.18 -10.10
N ASN A 338 -14.15 -18.17 -9.77
CA ASN A 338 -15.15 -17.60 -10.68
C ASN A 338 -14.59 -16.49 -11.57
N GLY A 339 -13.36 -16.03 -11.33
CA GLY A 339 -12.81 -14.81 -11.92
C GLY A 339 -13.61 -13.57 -11.48
N TYR A 340 -14.07 -13.54 -10.23
CA TYR A 340 -14.88 -12.44 -9.69
C TYR A 340 -14.81 -12.36 -8.16
N VAL A 341 -14.38 -11.21 -7.62
CA VAL A 341 -14.23 -10.96 -6.18
C VAL A 341 -15.45 -10.28 -5.55
N ARG A 342 -15.62 -10.46 -4.25
CA ARG A 342 -16.57 -9.74 -3.38
C ARG A 342 -15.92 -9.39 -2.06
N ASP A 343 -16.42 -8.36 -1.43
CA ASP A 343 -16.13 -7.97 -0.05
C ASP A 343 -16.32 -9.16 0.91
N ASP A 344 -15.29 -9.49 1.69
CA ASP A 344 -15.33 -10.50 2.77
C ASP A 344 -14.36 -10.10 3.90
N MET A 345 -14.37 -10.86 5.00
CA MET A 345 -13.47 -10.71 6.14
C MET A 345 -13.60 -9.35 6.86
N GLU A 346 -12.61 -8.97 7.67
CA GLU A 346 -12.64 -7.69 8.40
C GLU A 346 -11.94 -6.57 7.60
N VAL A 347 -12.61 -5.43 7.45
CA VAL A 347 -12.02 -4.21 6.87
C VAL A 347 -10.76 -3.81 7.64
N SER A 348 -9.67 -3.65 6.91
CA SER A 348 -8.36 -3.23 7.42
C SER A 348 -7.88 -1.93 6.77
N HIS A 349 -8.18 -1.73 5.49
CA HIS A 349 -7.78 -0.57 4.68
C HIS A 349 -8.86 0.53 4.66
N TYR A 350 -8.41 1.78 4.69
CA TYR A 350 -9.24 2.98 4.65
C TYR A 350 -8.51 4.10 3.90
N ALA A 351 -9.23 5.00 3.22
CA ALA A 351 -8.64 6.22 2.65
C ALA A 351 -9.55 7.43 2.87
N ARG A 352 -9.01 8.65 2.89
CA ARG A 352 -9.82 9.86 2.95
C ARG A 352 -10.24 10.28 1.54
N ARG A 353 -11.55 10.43 1.31
CA ARG A 353 -12.09 11.05 0.09
C ARG A 353 -11.76 12.55 0.09
N GLY A 354 -11.02 13.04 -0.91
CA GLY A 354 -10.53 14.43 -0.96
C GLY A 354 -11.63 15.48 -0.80
N ASP A 355 -12.63 15.44 -1.68
CA ASP A 355 -13.73 16.41 -1.76
C ASP A 355 -14.80 16.25 -0.65
N SER A 356 -14.62 15.31 0.27
CA SER A 356 -15.63 15.03 1.29
C SER A 356 -15.62 16.06 2.43
N SER A 357 -16.79 16.63 2.70
CA SER A 357 -17.06 17.48 3.86
C SER A 357 -18.48 17.24 4.37
N ALA A 358 -18.60 16.86 5.64
CA ALA A 358 -19.89 16.66 6.32
C ALA A 358 -19.80 17.13 7.79
N PRO A 359 -20.89 17.66 8.37
CA PRO A 359 -20.87 18.27 9.71
C PRO A 359 -20.82 17.23 10.82
N LEU A 360 -19.59 16.79 11.15
CA LEU A 360 -19.34 15.85 12.25
C LEU A 360 -19.78 16.42 13.60
N ARG A 361 -20.69 15.70 14.27
CA ARG A 361 -21.11 16.01 15.65
C ARG A 361 -20.20 15.34 16.68
N LEU A 362 -19.76 14.11 16.42
CA LEU A 362 -19.01 13.25 17.35
C LEU A 362 -17.54 13.69 17.49
N ASP A 363 -17.09 13.96 18.72
CA ASP A 363 -15.73 14.49 18.96
C ASP A 363 -14.61 13.48 18.69
N SER A 364 -14.84 12.18 18.87
CA SER A 364 -13.86 11.16 18.49
C SER A 364 -13.66 11.10 16.98
N ALA A 365 -14.71 11.30 16.18
CA ALA A 365 -14.61 11.41 14.72
C ALA A 365 -13.85 12.68 14.30
N LYS A 366 -14.13 13.85 14.92
CA LYS A 366 -13.38 15.10 14.67
C LYS A 366 -11.88 14.94 14.98
N LYS A 367 -11.56 14.35 16.15
CA LYS A 367 -10.17 14.10 16.57
C LYS A 367 -9.46 13.16 15.60
N LEU A 368 -10.10 12.04 15.23
CA LEU A 368 -9.53 11.07 14.30
C LEU A 368 -9.34 11.65 12.89
N LEU A 369 -10.29 12.45 12.38
CA LEU A 369 -10.14 13.12 11.09
C LEU A 369 -8.94 14.08 11.09
N ASN A 370 -8.69 14.80 12.18
CA ASN A 370 -7.50 15.64 12.31
C ASN A 370 -6.20 14.80 12.28
N VAL A 371 -6.18 13.61 12.88
CA VAL A 371 -5.02 12.69 12.80
C VAL A 371 -4.83 12.18 11.38
N ILE A 372 -5.91 11.78 10.69
CA ILE A 372 -5.86 11.33 9.29
C ILE A 372 -5.35 12.45 8.37
N ASN A 373 -5.92 13.65 8.46
CA ASN A 373 -5.52 14.80 7.64
C ASN A 373 -4.04 15.18 7.83
N LYS A 374 -3.51 15.07 9.05
CA LYS A 374 -2.12 15.43 9.36
C LYS A 374 -1.09 14.37 8.99
N ASN A 375 -1.45 13.10 8.96
CA ASN A 375 -0.48 12.00 8.78
C ASN A 375 -0.60 11.32 7.42
N PHE A 376 -1.81 11.20 6.87
CA PHE A 376 -2.06 10.47 5.60
C PHE A 376 -2.61 11.40 4.51
N GLY A 377 -3.33 12.46 4.88
CA GLY A 377 -3.97 13.37 3.91
C GLY A 377 -5.07 12.63 3.15
N THR A 378 -4.80 12.25 1.91
CA THR A 378 -5.63 11.37 1.05
C THR A 378 -5.03 9.98 0.82
N LEU A 379 -3.78 9.73 1.25
CA LEU A 379 -3.14 8.41 1.13
C LEU A 379 -3.94 7.36 1.93
N PRO A 380 -4.08 6.12 1.42
CA PRO A 380 -4.68 5.03 2.19
C PRO A 380 -3.85 4.68 3.43
N PHE A 381 -4.54 4.27 4.49
CA PHE A 381 -3.98 3.85 5.77
C PHE A 381 -4.72 2.61 6.30
N CYS A 382 -4.13 1.92 7.27
CA CYS A 382 -4.79 0.80 7.95
C CYS A 382 -4.88 1.03 9.47
N ARG A 383 -5.62 0.17 10.16
CA ARG A 383 -5.79 0.24 11.62
C ARG A 383 -4.46 0.24 12.37
N ARG A 384 -3.51 -0.63 11.99
CA ARG A 384 -2.15 -0.67 12.56
C ARG A 384 -1.42 0.69 12.48
N TYR A 385 -1.74 1.54 11.50
CA TYR A 385 -1.09 2.86 11.38
C TYR A 385 -1.68 3.87 12.37
N LEU A 386 -2.97 3.74 12.71
CA LEU A 386 -3.59 4.47 13.82
C LEU A 386 -3.06 3.97 15.17
N ASP A 387 -2.95 2.64 15.34
CA ASP A 387 -2.39 2.02 16.55
C ASP A 387 -0.94 2.51 16.79
N ARG A 388 -0.11 2.52 15.74
CA ARG A 388 1.28 3.03 15.78
C ARG A 388 1.40 4.54 16.02
N LEU A 389 0.35 5.32 15.71
CA LEU A 389 0.21 6.73 16.08
C LEU A 389 -0.40 6.93 17.49
N GLY A 390 -0.43 5.88 18.32
CA GLY A 390 -0.95 5.93 19.69
C GLY A 390 -2.45 6.22 19.78
N GLN A 391 -3.22 5.95 18.72
CA GLN A 391 -4.66 6.14 18.75
C GLN A 391 -5.34 4.95 19.42
N GLU A 392 -6.10 5.20 20.48
CA GLU A 392 -6.92 4.19 21.16
C GLU A 392 -8.41 4.34 20.83
N LYS A 393 -9.15 3.23 20.88
CA LYS A 393 -10.64 3.19 20.92
C LYS A 393 -11.31 3.95 19.75
N TYR A 394 -10.58 4.17 18.65
CA TYR A 394 -10.95 5.05 17.55
C TYR A 394 -12.06 4.48 16.64
N LEU A 395 -12.37 3.18 16.71
CA LEU A 395 -13.32 2.50 15.81
C LEU A 395 -14.70 3.18 15.74
N LEU A 396 -15.23 3.71 16.86
CA LEU A 396 -16.49 4.46 16.84
C LEU A 396 -16.37 5.78 16.05
N GLY A 397 -15.21 6.45 16.13
CA GLY A 397 -14.91 7.62 15.30
C GLY A 397 -14.74 7.24 13.84
N LEU A 398 -13.97 6.18 13.54
CA LEU A 398 -13.70 5.71 12.19
C LEU A 398 -14.99 5.29 11.46
N ASN A 399 -15.83 4.48 12.11
CA ASN A 399 -17.13 4.08 11.58
C ASN A 399 -18.06 5.28 11.36
N ASN A 400 -17.95 6.33 12.18
CA ASN A 400 -18.70 7.57 11.96
C ASN A 400 -18.17 8.38 10.77
N LEU A 401 -16.85 8.40 10.52
CA LEU A 401 -16.28 9.00 9.30
C LEU A 401 -16.72 8.26 8.04
N VAL A 402 -16.75 6.91 8.08
CA VAL A 402 -17.23 6.07 6.98
C VAL A 402 -18.72 6.26 6.73
N ALA A 403 -19.56 6.23 7.77
CA ALA A 403 -21.00 6.45 7.65
C ALA A 403 -21.40 7.88 7.18
N ASN A 404 -20.47 8.84 7.21
CA ASN A 404 -20.66 10.19 6.65
C ASN A 404 -19.92 10.39 5.31
N GLY A 405 -19.33 9.35 4.71
CA GLY A 405 -18.63 9.42 3.42
C GLY A 405 -17.35 10.26 3.44
N ILE A 406 -16.78 10.51 4.63
CA ILE A 406 -15.56 11.33 4.83
C ILE A 406 -14.29 10.47 4.65
N VAL A 407 -14.40 9.21 5.06
CA VAL A 407 -13.41 8.15 4.88
C VAL A 407 -14.10 7.02 4.12
N GLU A 408 -13.39 6.39 3.21
CA GLU A 408 -13.83 5.18 2.53
C GLU A 408 -13.20 3.95 3.17
N ALA A 409 -13.94 2.84 3.17
CA ALA A 409 -13.54 1.56 3.73
C ALA A 409 -13.29 0.59 2.57
N TYR A 410 -12.10 -0.02 2.53
CA TYR A 410 -11.72 -0.97 1.50
C TYR A 410 -11.66 -2.37 2.15
N PRO A 411 -12.73 -3.19 2.02
CA PRO A 411 -12.72 -4.56 2.52
C PRO A 411 -11.78 -5.44 1.69
N PRO A 412 -11.23 -6.51 2.28
CA PRO A 412 -10.60 -7.60 1.53
C PRO A 412 -11.50 -8.13 0.41
N LEU A 413 -10.93 -8.35 -0.76
CA LEU A 413 -11.66 -8.73 -1.98
C LEU A 413 -11.39 -10.21 -2.32
N CYS A 414 -12.42 -11.05 -2.19
CA CYS A 414 -12.31 -12.51 -2.24
C CYS A 414 -13.14 -13.16 -3.37
N ASP A 415 -12.53 -14.06 -4.14
CA ASP A 415 -13.25 -15.02 -4.99
C ASP A 415 -13.75 -16.19 -4.11
N LYS A 416 -14.39 -17.20 -4.70
CA LYS A 416 -14.92 -18.39 -4.03
C LYS A 416 -13.87 -19.06 -3.17
N LYS A 417 -14.19 -19.24 -1.88
CA LYS A 417 -13.39 -20.02 -0.92
C LYS A 417 -13.01 -21.39 -1.48
N GLY A 418 -11.71 -21.71 -1.41
CA GLY A 418 -11.11 -22.90 -2.03
C GLY A 418 -10.55 -22.69 -3.44
N SER A 419 -10.66 -21.47 -4.00
CA SER A 419 -9.85 -21.05 -5.14
C SER A 419 -8.52 -20.43 -4.69
N TYR A 420 -7.61 -20.24 -5.65
CA TYR A 420 -6.34 -19.54 -5.49
C TYR A 420 -6.30 -18.36 -6.45
N THR A 421 -5.70 -17.25 -6.00
CA THR A 421 -5.51 -16.04 -6.80
C THR A 421 -4.07 -15.56 -6.72
N ALA A 422 -3.55 -15.01 -7.83
CA ALA A 422 -2.22 -14.41 -7.95
C ALA A 422 -2.33 -13.01 -8.58
N GLN A 423 -1.41 -12.12 -8.22
CA GLN A 423 -1.25 -10.73 -8.71
C GLN A 423 0.21 -10.50 -9.11
N PHE A 424 0.42 -9.72 -10.18
CA PHE A 424 1.69 -9.08 -10.52
C PHE A 424 1.42 -7.70 -11.09
N GLU A 425 2.28 -6.73 -10.81
CA GLU A 425 2.02 -5.34 -11.16
C GLU A 425 3.28 -4.47 -11.28
N HIS A 426 3.25 -3.51 -12.20
CA HIS A 426 4.14 -2.36 -12.16
C HIS A 426 3.44 -1.02 -12.38
N THR A 427 3.92 0.00 -11.68
CA THR A 427 3.76 1.39 -12.13
C THR A 427 4.49 1.62 -13.45
N ILE A 428 3.85 2.31 -14.38
CA ILE A 428 4.46 2.83 -15.61
C ILE A 428 4.26 4.36 -15.73
N LEU A 429 5.29 5.06 -16.21
CA LEU A 429 5.23 6.49 -16.52
C LEU A 429 5.08 6.66 -18.05
N ILE A 430 4.04 7.37 -18.49
CA ILE A 430 3.78 7.64 -19.90
C ILE A 430 4.46 8.98 -20.29
N ARG A 431 5.80 9.00 -20.33
CA ARG A 431 6.59 10.22 -20.56
C ARG A 431 6.51 10.70 -22.02
N PRO A 432 6.84 11.97 -22.32
CA PRO A 432 6.77 12.49 -23.69
C PRO A 432 7.58 11.73 -24.76
N THR A 433 8.70 11.11 -24.35
CA THR A 433 9.67 10.43 -25.24
C THR A 433 9.54 8.90 -25.25
N VAL A 434 9.35 8.28 -24.08
CA VAL A 434 9.36 6.82 -23.83
C VAL A 434 8.35 6.44 -22.75
N LYS A 435 7.98 5.16 -22.68
CA LYS A 435 7.32 4.57 -21.51
C LYS A 435 8.41 4.11 -20.54
N GLU A 436 8.33 4.48 -19.26
CA GLU A 436 9.26 3.97 -18.24
C GLU A 436 8.52 3.06 -17.25
N VAL A 437 8.84 1.76 -17.23
CA VAL A 437 8.35 0.82 -16.22
C VAL A 437 9.17 1.03 -14.94
N ILE A 438 8.74 2.03 -14.17
CA ILE A 438 9.56 2.62 -13.10
C ILE A 438 9.90 1.61 -11.99
N SER A 439 8.97 0.72 -11.66
CA SER A 439 9.14 -0.31 -10.64
C SER A 439 9.72 -1.63 -11.17
N ARG A 440 10.19 -1.69 -12.42
CA ARG A 440 10.93 -2.87 -12.92
C ARG A 440 12.17 -3.11 -12.06
N GLY A 441 12.54 -4.38 -11.91
CA GLY A 441 13.81 -4.82 -11.32
C GLY A 441 14.25 -6.16 -11.94
N ASP A 442 15.32 -6.74 -11.42
CA ASP A 442 15.85 -8.03 -11.89
C ASP A 442 14.96 -9.24 -11.53
N ASP A 443 13.88 -9.01 -10.78
CA ASP A 443 13.03 -10.02 -10.15
C ASP A 443 11.70 -10.29 -10.88
N TYR A 444 10.98 -9.26 -11.35
CA TYR A 444 9.75 -9.46 -12.13
C TYR A 444 9.40 -8.41 -13.19
#